data_AF-A0A830E673-F1
#
_entry.id   AF-A0A830E673-F1
#
_cell.length_a   1.000
_cell.length_b   1.000
_cell.length_c   1.000
_cell.angle_alpha   90.00
_cell.angle_beta   90.00
_cell.angle_gamma   90.00
#
_symmetry.space_group_name_H-M   'P 1'
#
loop_
_entity.id
_entity.type
_entity.pdbx_description
1 polymer ?
#
loop_
_entity_poly.entity_id
_entity_poly.type
_entity_poly.pdbx_seq_one_letter_code
_entity_poly.pdbx_strand_id
1 'polypeptide(L)'
;MSIQGISCPKCGSRRIGIVVAETLTFKCLDCGYTWSPNLPAQGLVSTKAGEMHWTEIKKIMEDAMNYVIKILNEGVSSCDELIKKAQENYGRYLTSREILRVVINGIKNYLEEIRYKDAARFSSISIELNKCKELVARKE
;
A
#
# COMPACT_ATOMS: atom_id res chain seq x y z
N MET A 1 -19.27 18.76 13.57
CA MET A 1 -17.86 18.78 14.03
C MET A 1 -17.01 19.40 12.93
N SER A 2 -16.61 20.65 13.08
CA SER A 2 -15.76 21.39 12.13
C SER A 2 -14.30 21.00 12.35
N ILE A 3 -13.60 20.60 11.28
CA ILE A 3 -12.14 20.43 11.31
C ILE A 3 -11.55 21.81 11.66
N GLN A 4 -11.08 21.98 12.89
CA GLN A 4 -10.40 23.20 13.31
C GLN A 4 -9.11 23.34 12.49
N GLY A 5 -8.89 24.50 11.86
CA GLY A 5 -7.57 24.93 11.39
C GLY A 5 -7.34 25.01 9.87
N ILE A 6 -8.28 24.64 9.00
CA ILE A 6 -8.06 24.73 7.54
C ILE A 6 -8.78 25.94 6.96
N SER A 7 -8.01 26.91 6.45
CA SER A 7 -8.50 28.06 5.69
C SER A 7 -7.91 28.03 4.28
N CYS A 8 -8.68 28.53 3.31
CA CYS A 8 -8.23 28.60 1.93
C CYS A 8 -7.02 29.55 1.84
N PRO A 9 -5.85 29.10 1.35
CA PRO A 9 -4.67 29.95 1.27
C PRO A 9 -4.84 31.11 0.28
N LYS A 10 -5.83 31.05 -0.61
CA LYS A 10 -6.10 32.08 -1.61
C LYS A 10 -7.06 33.18 -1.12
N CYS A 11 -8.03 32.86 -0.28
CA CYS A 11 -9.09 33.79 0.10
C CYS A 11 -9.46 33.82 1.59
N GLY A 12 -8.77 33.03 2.42
CA GLY A 12 -9.02 32.94 3.87
C GLY A 12 -10.32 32.24 4.26
N SER A 13 -11.17 31.86 3.30
CA SER A 13 -12.44 31.18 3.58
C SER A 13 -12.23 29.84 4.29
N ARG A 14 -13.12 29.53 5.24
CA ARG A 14 -13.17 28.23 5.95
C ARG A 14 -14.20 27.26 5.35
N ARG A 15 -14.86 27.66 4.25
CA ARG A 15 -15.82 26.80 3.53
C ARG A 15 -15.06 25.89 2.57
N ILE A 16 -14.63 24.74 3.09
CA ILE A 16 -13.76 23.80 2.38
C ILE A 16 -14.50 22.48 2.16
N GLY A 17 -14.51 22.01 0.91
CA GLY A 17 -14.93 20.66 0.53
C GLY A 17 -13.72 19.74 0.31
N ILE A 18 -13.90 18.44 0.55
CA ILE A 18 -12.91 17.41 0.24
C ILE A 18 -13.24 16.83 -1.13
N VAL A 19 -12.26 16.82 -2.03
CA VAL A 19 -12.36 16.16 -3.33
C VAL A 19 -11.59 14.86 -3.22
N VAL A 20 -12.28 13.72 -3.33
CA VAL A 20 -11.66 12.40 -3.30
C VAL A 20 -10.93 12.19 -4.62
N ALA A 21 -9.63 12.47 -4.61
CA ALA A 21 -8.67 11.97 -5.57
C ALA A 21 -7.63 11.15 -4.79
N GLU A 22 -6.80 10.37 -5.47
CA GLU A 22 -5.77 9.49 -4.87
C GLU A 22 -4.83 10.18 -3.86
N THR A 23 -4.86 11.51 -3.79
CA THR A 23 -4.26 12.34 -2.74
C THR A 23 -5.34 13.26 -2.12
N LEU A 24 -5.33 13.41 -0.79
CA LEU A 24 -6.28 14.27 -0.06
C LEU A 24 -6.20 15.70 -0.63
N THR A 25 -7.22 16.10 -1.38
CA THR A 25 -7.27 17.41 -2.04
C THR A 25 -8.44 18.21 -1.49
N PHE A 26 -8.17 19.43 -1.05
CA PHE A 26 -9.18 20.37 -0.60
C PHE A 26 -9.62 21.28 -1.74
N LYS A 27 -10.92 21.62 -1.78
CA LYS A 27 -11.49 22.63 -2.68
C LYS A 27 -12.19 23.70 -1.85
N CYS A 28 -11.84 24.96 -2.06
CA CYS A 28 -12.60 26.07 -1.49
C CYS A 28 -13.93 26.20 -2.22
N LEU A 29 -15.03 26.23 -1.46
CA LEU A 29 -16.37 26.35 -2.01
C LEU A 29 -16.71 27.78 -2.44
N ASP A 30 -15.97 28.79 -1.96
CA ASP A 30 -16.22 30.20 -2.29
C ASP A 30 -15.42 30.68 -3.50
N CYS A 31 -14.13 30.33 -3.61
CA CYS A 31 -13.27 30.78 -4.73
C CYS A 31 -12.87 29.66 -5.70
N GLY A 32 -13.33 28.42 -5.46
CA GLY A 32 -13.06 27.26 -6.32
C GLY A 32 -11.63 26.74 -6.29
N TYR A 33 -10.71 27.42 -5.57
CA TYR A 33 -9.30 27.04 -5.49
C TYR A 33 -9.12 25.67 -4.87
N THR A 34 -8.34 24.81 -5.52
CA THR A 34 -7.98 23.49 -5.03
C THR A 34 -6.53 23.47 -4.58
N TRP A 35 -6.28 22.85 -3.43
CA TRP A 35 -4.91 22.63 -2.95
C TRP A 35 -4.82 21.29 -2.24
N SER A 36 -3.68 20.65 -2.40
CA SER A 36 -3.26 19.60 -1.50
C SER A 36 -2.68 20.27 -0.26
N PRO A 37 -3.17 19.95 0.94
CA PRO A 37 -2.59 20.51 2.15
C PRO A 37 -1.13 20.08 2.26
N ASN A 38 -0.22 21.02 2.50
CA ASN A 38 1.08 20.74 3.12
C ASN A 38 0.89 20.51 4.64
N LEU A 39 -0.16 19.80 5.01
CA LEU A 39 -0.29 19.28 6.36
C LEU A 39 0.68 18.08 6.42
N PRO A 40 1.54 17.95 7.45
CA PRO A 40 2.06 16.62 7.77
C PRO A 40 0.83 15.75 7.92
N ALA A 41 0.67 14.75 7.05
CA ALA A 41 -0.55 13.98 6.96
C ALA A 41 -0.97 13.57 8.36
N GLN A 42 -2.09 14.12 8.85
CA GLN A 42 -2.72 13.65 10.07
C GLN A 42 -3.17 12.22 9.75
N GLY A 43 -2.46 11.17 10.09
CA GLY A 43 -1.45 10.98 11.13
C GLY A 43 -1.70 9.64 11.77
N LEU A 44 -2.90 9.07 11.60
CA LEU A 44 -3.26 7.74 12.06
C LEU A 44 -4.13 7.04 10.99
N VAL A 45 -3.91 5.75 10.81
CA VAL A 45 -4.66 4.83 9.96
C VAL A 45 -5.27 3.78 10.88
N SER A 46 -6.58 3.54 10.76
CA SER A 46 -7.25 2.50 11.54
C SER A 46 -6.95 1.12 10.96
N THR A 47 -6.35 0.25 11.78
CA THR A 47 -6.06 -1.15 11.46
C THR A 47 -6.78 -2.07 12.45
N LYS A 48 -6.72 -3.40 12.24
CA LYS A 48 -7.23 -4.34 13.26
C LYS A 48 -6.40 -4.33 14.55
N ALA A 49 -5.16 -3.86 14.48
CA ALA A 49 -4.30 -3.66 15.64
C ALA A 49 -4.54 -2.32 16.37
N GLY A 50 -5.38 -1.44 15.82
CA GLY A 50 -5.67 -0.11 16.36
C GLY A 50 -5.29 1.02 15.41
N GLU A 51 -5.31 2.25 15.92
CA GLU A 51 -4.89 3.45 15.19
C GLU A 51 -3.37 3.55 15.18
N MET A 52 -2.76 3.68 14.00
CA MET A 52 -1.31 3.67 13.82
C MET A 52 -0.83 4.75 12.86
N HIS A 53 0.35 5.31 13.08
CA HIS A 53 0.84 6.37 12.21
C HIS A 53 1.12 5.88 10.79
N TRP A 54 0.78 6.66 9.76
CA TRP A 54 0.90 6.22 8.36
C TRP A 54 2.35 5.87 7.97
N THR A 55 3.34 6.50 8.60
CA THR A 55 4.76 6.14 8.41
C THR A 55 5.07 4.76 8.95
N GLU A 56 4.44 4.35 10.05
CA GLU A 56 4.55 3.00 10.59
C GLU A 56 3.92 1.99 9.63
N ILE A 57 2.77 2.32 9.02
CA ILE A 57 2.17 1.48 7.98
C ILE A 57 3.10 1.33 6.78
N LYS A 58 3.74 2.42 6.31
CA LYS A 58 4.73 2.33 5.22
C LYS A 58 5.89 1.42 5.58
N LYS A 59 6.44 1.57 6.79
CA LYS A 59 7.51 0.69 7.27
C LYS A 59 7.05 -0.77 7.33
N ILE A 60 5.83 -1.03 7.82
CA ILE A 60 5.24 -2.37 7.84
C ILE A 60 5.10 -2.95 6.44
N MET A 61 4.72 -2.14 5.44
CA MET A 61 4.66 -2.58 4.05
C MET A 61 6.05 -2.92 3.50
N GLU A 62 7.08 -2.13 3.82
CA GLU A 62 8.48 -2.40 3.46
C GLU A 62 8.99 -3.69 4.12
N ASP A 63 8.76 -3.84 5.43
CA ASP A 63 9.13 -5.04 6.19
C ASP A 63 8.42 -6.28 5.62
N ALA A 64 7.15 -6.16 5.25
CA ALA A 64 6.39 -7.24 4.64
C ALA A 64 6.90 -7.61 3.23
N MET A 65 7.36 -6.64 2.43
CA MET A 65 8.01 -6.92 1.14
C MET A 65 9.33 -7.66 1.34
N ASN A 66 10.16 -7.21 2.29
CA ASN A 66 11.42 -7.87 2.64
C ASN A 66 11.18 -9.29 3.17
N TYR A 67 10.11 -9.49 3.94
CA TYR A 67 9.69 -10.81 4.39
C TYR A 67 9.31 -11.73 3.21
N VAL A 68 8.58 -11.23 2.21
CA VAL A 68 8.25 -11.99 0.99
C VAL A 68 9.52 -12.41 0.24
N ILE A 69 10.50 -11.51 0.08
CA ILE A 69 11.79 -11.83 -0.54
C ILE A 69 12.55 -12.89 0.27
N LYS A 70 12.53 -12.80 1.61
CA LYS A 70 13.15 -13.80 2.49
C LYS A 70 12.54 -15.18 2.30
N ILE A 71 11.22 -15.32 2.35
CA ILE A 71 10.57 -16.64 2.20
C ILE A 71 10.72 -17.20 0.78
N LEU A 72 10.81 -16.34 -0.24
CA LEU A 72 11.16 -16.74 -1.61
C LEU A 72 12.55 -17.35 -1.67
N ASN A 73 13.53 -16.77 -0.97
CA ASN A 73 14.87 -17.34 -0.85
C ASN A 73 14.89 -18.68 -0.12
N GLU A 74 14.05 -18.84 0.92
CA GLU A 74 13.85 -20.08 1.67
C GLU A 74 13.13 -21.19 0.86
N GLY A 75 12.66 -20.88 -0.36
CA GLY A 75 12.09 -21.86 -1.29
C GLY A 75 10.57 -21.84 -1.40
N VAL A 76 9.88 -20.95 -0.69
CA VAL A 76 8.43 -20.78 -0.82
C VAL A 76 8.14 -19.97 -2.08
N SER A 77 7.53 -20.56 -3.10
CA SER A 77 7.26 -19.90 -4.38
C SER A 77 5.76 -19.81 -4.74
N SER A 78 4.91 -20.60 -4.09
CA SER A 78 3.46 -20.61 -4.36
C SER A 78 2.81 -19.29 -3.98
N CYS A 79 2.05 -18.69 -4.90
CA CYS A 79 1.31 -17.45 -4.65
C CYS A 79 0.41 -17.54 -3.41
N ASP A 80 -0.36 -18.63 -3.26
CA ASP A 80 -1.26 -18.83 -2.12
C ASP A 80 -0.50 -18.94 -0.80
N GLU A 81 0.65 -19.62 -0.80
CA GLU A 81 1.47 -19.78 0.40
C GLU A 81 2.15 -18.47 0.79
N LEU A 82 2.62 -17.68 -0.18
CA LEU A 82 3.18 -16.34 0.05
C LEU A 82 2.13 -15.41 0.66
N ILE A 83 0.91 -15.39 0.12
CA ILE A 83 -0.20 -14.60 0.65
C ILE A 83 -0.54 -15.06 2.06
N LYS A 84 -0.66 -16.37 2.29
CA LYS A 84 -0.98 -16.93 3.61
C LYS A 84 0.06 -16.51 4.66
N LYS A 85 1.36 -16.72 4.38
CA LYS A 85 2.45 -16.35 5.30
C LYS A 85 2.52 -14.85 5.55
N ALA A 86 2.30 -14.02 4.51
CA ALA A 86 2.24 -12.57 4.68
C ALA A 86 1.02 -12.14 5.53
N GLN A 87 -0.14 -12.75 5.29
CA GLN A 87 -1.37 -12.48 6.04
C GLN A 87 -1.26 -12.91 7.50
N GLU A 88 -0.59 -14.03 7.80
CA GLU A 88 -0.35 -14.51 9.17
C GLU A 88 0.52 -13.51 9.96
N ASN A 89 1.56 -12.95 9.34
CA ASN A 89 2.49 -12.04 10.01
C ASN A 89 2.00 -10.58 10.04
N TYR A 90 1.32 -10.12 9.00
CA TYR A 90 1.01 -8.69 8.81
C TYR A 90 -0.47 -8.38 8.70
N GLY A 91 -1.36 -9.38 8.68
CA GLY A 91 -2.80 -9.21 8.47
C GLY A 91 -3.57 -8.49 9.58
N ARG A 92 -2.92 -8.20 10.71
CA ARG A 92 -3.44 -7.30 11.76
C ARG A 92 -3.30 -5.82 11.39
N TYR A 93 -2.28 -5.50 10.60
CA TYR A 93 -1.89 -4.15 10.21
C TYR A 93 -2.36 -3.83 8.80
N LEU A 94 -2.24 -4.79 7.90
CA LEU A 94 -2.53 -4.64 6.48
C LEU A 94 -3.84 -5.34 6.11
N THR A 95 -4.61 -4.69 5.25
CA THR A 95 -5.77 -5.28 4.58
C THR A 95 -5.32 -6.38 3.61
N SER A 96 -6.22 -7.30 3.26
CA SER A 96 -5.91 -8.34 2.26
C SER A 96 -5.50 -7.77 0.90
N ARG A 97 -5.96 -6.56 0.55
CA ARG A 97 -5.53 -5.86 -0.68
C ARG A 97 -4.08 -5.38 -0.57
N GLU A 98 -3.70 -4.82 0.56
CA GLU A 98 -2.31 -4.39 0.81
C GLU A 98 -1.37 -5.59 0.86
N ILE A 99 -1.77 -6.69 1.51
CA ILE A 99 -1.02 -7.95 1.52
C ILE A 99 -0.76 -8.45 0.08
N LEU A 100 -1.79 -8.50 -0.76
CA LEU A 100 -1.63 -8.89 -2.17
C LEU A 100 -0.66 -7.99 -2.93
N ARG A 101 -0.73 -6.66 -2.73
CA ARG A 101 0.19 -5.70 -3.35
C ARG A 101 1.63 -5.91 -2.89
N VAL A 102 1.83 -6.10 -1.59
CA VAL A 102 3.15 -6.38 -0.99
C VAL A 102 3.74 -7.67 -1.57
N VAL A 103 2.96 -8.74 -1.67
CA VAL A 103 3.40 -10.00 -2.26
C VAL A 103 3.81 -9.83 -3.72
N ILE A 104 2.98 -9.18 -4.54
CA ILE A 104 3.29 -8.90 -5.95
C ILE A 104 4.57 -8.09 -6.11
N ASN A 105 4.73 -7.03 -5.31
CA ASN A 105 5.91 -6.17 -5.38
C ASN A 105 7.17 -6.90 -4.88
N GLY A 106 7.06 -7.68 -3.81
CA GLY A 106 8.16 -8.52 -3.32
C GLY A 106 8.61 -9.55 -4.37
N ILE A 107 7.67 -10.23 -5.04
CA ILE A 107 7.98 -11.16 -6.13
C ILE A 107 8.65 -10.45 -7.30
N LYS A 108 8.16 -9.28 -7.72
CA LYS A 108 8.78 -8.49 -8.81
C LYS A 108 10.23 -8.12 -8.48
N ASN A 109 10.46 -7.60 -7.27
CA ASN A 109 11.81 -7.22 -6.83
C ASN A 109 12.74 -8.44 -6.82
N TYR A 110 12.24 -9.57 -6.31
CA TYR A 110 12.99 -10.82 -6.31
C TYR A 110 13.35 -11.29 -7.72
N LEU A 111 12.40 -11.22 -8.67
CA LEU A 111 12.64 -11.60 -10.06
C LEU A 111 13.73 -10.76 -10.72
N GLU A 112 13.82 -9.46 -10.43
CA GLU A 112 14.92 -8.61 -10.91
C GLU A 112 16.29 -9.09 -10.40
N GLU A 113 16.37 -9.59 -9.17
CA GLU A 113 17.62 -10.09 -8.57
C GLU A 113 18.10 -11.43 -9.15
N ILE A 114 17.16 -12.30 -9.56
CA ILE A 114 17.45 -13.66 -10.03
C ILE A 114 17.43 -13.81 -11.56
N ARG A 115 16.98 -12.79 -12.30
CA ARG A 115 16.78 -12.81 -13.76
C ARG A 115 17.92 -13.44 -14.55
N TYR A 116 19.16 -13.16 -14.17
CA TYR A 116 20.36 -13.65 -14.85
C TYR A 116 21.10 -14.76 -14.08
N LYS A 117 20.62 -15.14 -12.90
CA LYS A 117 21.27 -16.12 -12.02
C LYS A 117 20.64 -17.51 -12.13
N ASP A 118 19.32 -17.58 -12.27
CA ASP A 118 18.58 -18.84 -12.26
C ASP A 118 17.33 -18.72 -13.15
N ALA A 119 17.47 -19.12 -14.41
CA ALA A 119 16.41 -19.03 -15.41
C ALA A 119 15.21 -19.95 -15.11
N ALA A 120 15.47 -21.12 -14.52
CA ALA A 120 14.41 -22.08 -14.18
C ALA A 120 13.54 -21.53 -13.04
N ARG A 121 14.17 -21.00 -12.00
CA ARG A 121 13.49 -20.37 -10.87
C ARG A 121 12.81 -19.06 -11.26
N PHE A 122 13.41 -18.27 -12.15
CA PHE A 122 12.78 -17.06 -12.70
C PHE A 122 11.46 -17.40 -13.43
N SER A 123 11.47 -18.43 -14.28
CA SER A 123 10.29 -18.85 -15.03
C SER A 123 9.17 -19.35 -14.11
N SER A 124 9.49 -20.20 -13.13
CA SER A 124 8.49 -20.76 -12.21
C SER A 124 7.83 -19.67 -11.35
N ILE A 125 8.63 -18.75 -10.80
CA ILE A 125 8.11 -17.65 -9.98
C ILE A 125 7.33 -16.62 -10.82
N SER A 126 7.70 -16.42 -12.08
CA SER A 126 6.94 -15.56 -13.00
C SER A 126 5.52 -16.08 -13.26
N ILE A 127 5.33 -17.40 -13.30
CA ILE A 127 4.00 -18.01 -13.41
C ILE A 127 3.16 -17.72 -12.15
N GLU A 128 3.76 -17.90 -10.97
CA GLU A 128 3.11 -17.63 -9.69
C GLU A 128 2.78 -16.14 -9.51
N LEU A 129 3.62 -15.23 -10.00
CA LEU A 129 3.34 -13.80 -10.05
C LEU A 129 2.05 -13.50 -10.82
N ASN A 130 1.82 -14.16 -11.95
CA ASN A 130 0.62 -13.95 -12.75
C ASN A 130 -0.63 -14.45 -12.02
N LYS A 131 -0.56 -15.58 -11.31
CA LYS A 131 -1.65 -16.04 -10.44
C LYS A 131 -2.00 -15.00 -9.38
N CYS A 132 -0.99 -14.42 -8.73
CA CYS A 132 -1.18 -13.35 -7.75
C CYS A 132 -1.85 -12.10 -8.35
N LYS A 133 -1.48 -11.71 -9.57
CA LYS A 133 -2.11 -10.59 -10.28
C LYS A 133 -3.58 -10.85 -10.62
N GLU A 134 -3.92 -12.06 -11.05
CA GLU A 134 -5.32 -12.44 -11.33
C GLU A 134 -6.18 -12.34 -10.07
N LEU A 135 -5.65 -12.70 -8.90
CA LEU A 135 -6.36 -12.54 -7.63
C LEU A 135 -6.64 -11.08 -7.26
N VAL A 136 -5.76 -10.16 -7.66
CA VAL A 136 -6.01 -8.72 -7.50
C VAL A 136 -7.12 -8.26 -8.44
N ALA A 137 -7.06 -8.64 -9.72
CA ALA A 137 -8.05 -8.24 -10.72
C ALA A 137 -9.48 -8.74 -10.43
N ARG A 138 -9.62 -9.87 -9.73
CA ARG A 138 -10.93 -10.41 -9.31
C ARG A 138 -11.53 -9.72 -8.07
N LYS A 139 -10.73 -8.92 -7.35
CA LYS A 139 -11.12 -8.25 -6.11
C LYS A 139 -11.28 -6.73 -6.28
N GLU A 140 -11.18 -6.23 -7.51
CA GLU A 140 -11.54 -4.87 -7.92
C GLU A 140 -12.96 -4.84 -8.49
#